data_AF-A0A5A9FRY4-F1
#
_entry.id   AF-A0A5A9FRY4-F1
#
_cell.length_a   1.000
_cell.length_b   1.000
_cell.length_c   1.000
_cell.angle_alpha   90.00
_cell.angle_beta   90.00
_cell.angle_gamma   90.00
#
_symmetry.space_group_name_H-M   'P 1'
#
loop_
_entity.id
_entity.type
_entity.pdbx_description
1 polymer ?
#
loop_
_entity_poly.entity_id
_entity_poly.type
_entity_poly.pdbx_seq_one_letter_code
_entity_poly.pdbx_strand_id
1 'polypeptide(L)'
;MTIMPTSDPSADAVADTVAIADAGTGSRPSNVIQFCRARFTPEDLDAFSAVAEPKLSHGHWAGVLRESGRDHDRLLVLLPEVDRPVFRFERDAKGRYSLSFHDRSGWYGIGAGDSAAECLSIWRPRRPRTP
;
A
#
# COMPACT_ATOMS: atom_id res chain seq x y z
N MET A 1 -75.92 18.61 25.56
CA MET A 1 -76.49 18.32 24.23
C MET A 1 -75.36 17.74 23.40
N THR A 2 -75.33 16.42 23.11
CA THR A 2 -75.86 15.78 21.86
C THR A 2 -74.95 16.21 20.67
N ILE A 3 -74.23 15.41 19.87
CA ILE A 3 -74.28 14.00 19.40
C ILE A 3 -73.00 13.71 18.57
N MET A 4 -72.55 12.45 18.51
CA MET A 4 -71.68 11.91 17.44
C MET A 4 -72.53 11.38 16.26
N PRO A 5 -71.96 11.33 15.04
CA PRO A 5 -71.85 10.06 14.28
C PRO A 5 -70.44 9.93 13.62
N THR A 6 -69.71 8.81 13.64
CA THR A 6 -69.86 7.51 12.93
C THR A 6 -69.85 7.63 11.40
N SER A 7 -68.73 7.25 10.77
CA SER A 7 -68.61 6.15 9.78
C SER A 7 -67.26 6.20 9.01
N ASP A 8 -66.40 5.21 9.25
CA ASP A 8 -65.40 4.62 8.33
C ASP A 8 -66.11 3.57 7.43
N PRO A 9 -65.60 3.04 6.27
CA PRO A 9 -64.24 2.48 6.10
C PRO A 9 -63.61 2.40 4.67
N SER A 10 -62.36 1.90 4.63
CA SER A 10 -61.69 1.13 3.53
C SER A 10 -61.33 1.89 2.24
N ALA A 11 -60.28 1.61 1.46
CA ALA A 11 -59.21 0.61 1.40
C ALA A 11 -58.04 1.28 0.63
N ASP A 12 -56.76 1.02 0.90
CA ASP A 12 -55.86 0.07 0.20
C ASP A 12 -54.48 0.78 0.18
N ALA A 13 -53.30 0.18 0.35
CA ALA A 13 -52.91 -1.20 0.30
C ALA A 13 -51.54 -1.39 1.01
N VAL A 14 -51.39 -2.61 1.53
CA VAL A 14 -50.17 -3.43 1.70
C VAL A 14 -49.07 -3.03 2.68
N ALA A 15 -49.21 -3.63 3.87
CA ALA A 15 -48.10 -4.30 4.55
C ALA A 15 -47.42 -5.33 3.61
N ASP A 16 -46.12 -5.55 3.78
CA ASP A 16 -45.69 -6.82 4.38
C ASP A 16 -44.19 -6.87 4.66
N THR A 17 -43.89 -7.02 5.95
CA THR A 17 -42.71 -7.74 6.41
C THR A 17 -42.95 -9.21 6.07
N VAL A 18 -42.06 -9.85 5.30
CA VAL A 18 -41.98 -11.31 5.30
C VAL A 18 -40.61 -11.75 5.79
N ALA A 19 -40.69 -12.47 6.90
CA ALA A 19 -39.64 -13.17 7.59
C ALA A 19 -39.17 -14.42 6.80
N ILE A 20 -37.88 -14.70 6.95
CA ILE A 20 -37.24 -16.02 7.19
C ILE A 20 -37.72 -17.20 6.34
N ALA A 21 -36.83 -17.77 5.52
CA ALA A 21 -36.18 -19.06 5.81
C ALA A 21 -35.42 -19.64 4.59
N ASP A 22 -34.31 -20.27 4.92
CA ASP A 22 -33.90 -21.60 4.44
C ASP A 22 -32.65 -21.74 3.56
N ALA A 23 -31.95 -22.81 3.89
CA ALA A 23 -30.60 -23.19 3.57
C ALA A 23 -30.36 -23.41 2.07
N GLY A 24 -29.71 -22.44 1.44
CA GLY A 24 -28.91 -22.69 0.25
C GLY A 24 -27.45 -22.79 0.66
N THR A 25 -26.86 -23.97 0.55
CA THR A 25 -25.40 -24.20 0.57
C THR A 25 -24.75 -23.54 -0.65
N GLY A 26 -24.89 -22.22 -0.77
CA GLY A 26 -24.06 -21.40 -1.62
C GLY A 26 -22.86 -21.03 -0.78
N SER A 27 -21.74 -21.72 -0.99
CA SER A 27 -20.43 -21.26 -0.54
C SER A 27 -20.35 -19.78 -0.92
N ARG A 28 -20.50 -18.87 0.07
CA ARG A 28 -20.25 -17.45 -0.14
C ARG A 28 -18.87 -17.42 -0.79
N PRO A 29 -18.69 -16.83 -1.98
CA PRO A 29 -17.36 -16.78 -2.56
C PRO A 29 -16.49 -16.16 -1.48
N SER A 30 -15.52 -16.95 -0.98
CA SER A 30 -14.54 -16.46 -0.03
C SER A 30 -14.07 -15.15 -0.62
N ASN A 31 -14.30 -14.04 0.07
CA ASN A 31 -13.79 -12.75 -0.36
C ASN A 31 -12.27 -12.83 -0.14
N VAL A 32 -11.60 -13.49 -1.09
CA VAL A 32 -10.16 -13.63 -1.12
C VAL A 32 -9.68 -12.24 -1.47
N ILE A 33 -9.37 -11.46 -0.43
CA ILE A 33 -8.59 -10.26 -0.59
C ILE A 33 -7.25 -10.75 -1.11
N GLN A 34 -7.03 -10.62 -2.42
CA GLN A 34 -5.71 -10.85 -2.97
C GLN A 34 -4.77 -9.87 -2.27
N PHE A 35 -3.92 -10.40 -1.39
CA PHE A 35 -2.86 -9.62 -0.79
C PHE A 35 -2.06 -9.00 -1.93
N CYS A 36 -2.01 -7.66 -1.96
CA CYS A 36 -1.30 -6.92 -2.98
C CYS A 36 0.15 -7.40 -2.99
N ARG A 37 0.51 -8.19 -4.00
CA ARG A 37 1.83 -8.83 -4.12
C ARG A 37 2.95 -7.81 -4.25
N ALA A 38 2.63 -6.53 -4.48
CA ALA A 38 3.60 -5.45 -4.55
C ALA A 38 4.03 -4.92 -3.18
N ARG A 39 3.35 -5.28 -2.08
CA ARG A 39 3.67 -4.72 -0.75
C ARG A 39 5.06 -5.12 -0.29
N PHE A 40 5.82 -4.19 0.27
CA PHE A 40 7.05 -4.51 0.98
C PHE A 40 6.75 -5.44 2.14
N THR A 41 7.52 -6.51 2.24
CA THR A 41 7.56 -7.40 3.39
C THR A 41 8.32 -6.74 4.54
N PRO A 42 8.18 -7.24 5.79
CA PRO A 42 9.00 -6.75 6.90
C PRO A 42 10.50 -6.82 6.62
N GLU A 43 10.97 -7.91 6.00
CA GLU A 43 12.39 -8.08 5.63
C GLU A 43 12.87 -7.02 4.62
N ASP A 44 12.02 -6.63 3.67
CA ASP A 44 12.34 -5.55 2.72
C ASP A 44 12.54 -4.21 3.43
N LEU A 45 11.67 -3.92 4.42
CA LEU A 45 11.75 -2.70 5.21
C LEU A 45 12.98 -2.70 6.09
N ASP A 46 13.34 -3.83 6.71
CA ASP A 46 14.57 -3.96 7.51
C ASP A 46 15.81 -3.75 6.63
N ALA A 47 15.83 -4.34 5.43
CA ALA A 47 16.93 -4.18 4.48
C ALA A 47 17.11 -2.72 4.04
N PHE A 48 16.01 -2.00 3.87
CA PHE A 48 16.02 -0.57 3.56
C PHE A 48 16.42 0.29 4.76
N SER A 49 15.89 0.01 5.96
CA SER A 49 16.21 0.72 7.20
C SER A 49 17.70 0.66 7.53
N ALA A 50 18.34 -0.50 7.32
CA ALA A 50 19.79 -0.64 7.48
C ALA A 50 20.63 0.32 6.61
N VAL A 51 20.07 0.81 5.49
CA VAL A 51 20.68 1.85 4.66
C VAL A 51 20.20 3.24 5.08
N ALA A 52 18.92 3.39 5.37
CA ALA A 52 18.28 4.69 5.63
C ALA A 52 18.68 5.29 6.98
N GLU A 53 18.71 4.49 8.04
CA GLU A 53 19.01 4.93 9.40
C GLU A 53 20.32 5.74 9.50
N PRO A 54 21.48 5.26 9.02
CA PRO A 54 22.69 6.07 9.06
C PRO A 54 22.59 7.31 8.17
N LYS A 55 21.83 7.30 7.07
CA LYS A 55 21.71 8.49 6.21
C LYS A 55 20.82 9.56 6.83
N LEU A 56 19.77 9.15 7.55
CA LEU A 56 18.89 10.03 8.29
C LEU A 56 19.60 10.61 9.53
N SER A 57 20.30 9.79 10.30
CA SER A 57 20.97 10.22 11.53
C SER A 57 22.09 11.23 11.30
N HIS A 58 22.83 11.10 10.19
CA HIS A 58 23.85 12.06 9.77
C HIS A 58 23.29 13.27 9.00
N GLY A 59 21.97 13.37 8.84
CA GLY A 59 21.32 14.48 8.13
C GLY A 59 21.56 14.48 6.62
N HIS A 60 22.06 13.39 6.03
CA HIS A 60 22.21 13.28 4.57
C HIS A 60 20.87 13.13 3.87
N TRP A 61 19.91 12.48 4.51
CA TRP A 61 18.52 12.36 4.05
C TRP A 61 17.63 13.16 4.99
N ALA A 62 16.68 13.89 4.43
CA ALA A 62 15.69 14.65 5.19
C ALA A 62 14.53 13.77 5.67
N GLY A 63 14.21 12.70 4.93
CA GLY A 63 13.12 11.81 5.28
C GLY A 63 12.84 10.76 4.21
N VAL A 64 11.89 9.88 4.51
CA VAL A 64 11.40 8.84 3.61
C VAL A 64 9.88 8.85 3.62
N LEU A 65 9.27 8.91 2.44
CA LEU A 65 7.83 8.78 2.26
C LEU A 65 7.50 7.40 1.69
N ARG A 66 6.36 6.82 2.09
CA ARG A 66 5.87 5.58 1.51
C ARG A 66 4.63 5.86 0.68
N GLU A 67 4.66 5.42 -0.57
CA GLU A 67 3.52 5.43 -1.45
C GLU A 67 3.22 4.01 -1.90
N SER A 68 1.95 3.62 -1.86
CA SER A 68 1.56 2.29 -2.31
C SER A 68 0.33 2.36 -3.19
N GLY A 69 0.37 1.60 -4.28
CA GLY A 69 -0.73 1.41 -5.20
C GLY A 69 -1.18 -0.04 -5.28
N ARG A 70 -1.95 -0.33 -6.33
CA ARG A 70 -2.37 -1.69 -6.67
C ARG A 70 -1.19 -2.56 -7.13
N ASP A 71 -0.27 -1.97 -7.89
CA ASP A 71 0.78 -2.71 -8.58
C ASP A 71 2.20 -2.35 -8.11
N HIS A 72 2.31 -1.48 -7.11
CA HIS A 72 3.59 -1.04 -6.55
C HIS A 72 3.49 -0.71 -5.06
N ASP A 73 4.62 -0.82 -4.38
CA ASP A 73 4.89 -0.21 -3.09
C ASP A 73 6.27 0.44 -3.18
N ARG A 74 6.39 1.72 -2.84
CA ARG A 74 7.63 2.47 -3.01
C ARG A 74 7.97 3.35 -1.81
N LEU A 75 9.26 3.42 -1.54
CA LEU A 75 9.88 4.32 -0.58
C LEU A 75 10.60 5.41 -1.37
N LEU A 76 10.22 6.65 -1.09
CA LEU A 76 10.70 7.87 -1.73
C LEU A 76 11.60 8.62 -0.75
N VAL A 77 12.86 8.80 -1.13
CA VAL A 77 13.86 9.46 -0.29
C VAL A 77 13.93 10.94 -0.61
N LEU A 78 13.82 11.77 0.43
CA LEU A 78 13.99 13.21 0.37
C LEU A 78 15.40 13.58 0.82
N LEU A 79 16.05 14.48 0.08
CA LEU A 79 17.32 15.07 0.48
C LEU A 79 17.08 16.46 1.07
N PRO A 80 17.95 16.93 1.99
CA PRO A 80 17.93 18.32 2.44
C PRO A 80 17.98 19.27 1.24
N GLU A 81 17.24 20.38 1.33
CA GLU A 81 17.23 21.46 0.31
C GLU A 81 16.70 21.05 -1.07
N VAL A 82 16.15 19.84 -1.21
CA VAL A 82 15.53 19.36 -2.46
C VAL A 82 14.04 19.12 -2.23
N ASP A 83 13.19 19.90 -2.92
CA ASP A 83 11.73 19.88 -2.75
C ASP A 83 11.05 18.61 -3.31
N ARG A 84 11.81 17.71 -3.94
CA ARG A 84 11.28 16.50 -4.58
C ARG A 84 12.05 15.25 -4.16
N PRO A 85 11.40 14.07 -4.17
CA PRO A 85 12.09 12.81 -3.97
C PRO A 85 13.23 12.61 -4.98
N VAL A 86 14.38 12.20 -4.47
CA VAL A 86 15.60 12.00 -5.27
C VAL A 86 15.86 10.52 -5.53
N PHE A 87 15.49 9.64 -4.59
CA PHE A 87 15.55 8.20 -4.82
C PHE A 87 14.19 7.55 -4.66
N ARG A 88 13.94 6.51 -5.45
CA ARG A 88 12.76 5.66 -5.36
C ARG A 88 13.21 4.22 -5.30
N PHE A 89 12.92 3.56 -4.19
CA PHE A 89 12.99 2.12 -4.06
C PHE A 89 11.58 1.55 -4.19
N GLU A 90 11.34 0.65 -5.13
CA GLU A 90 10.01 0.14 -5.46
C GLU A 90 10.01 -1.39 -5.56
N ARG A 91 8.93 -2.00 -5.05
CA ARG A 91 8.58 -3.40 -5.29
C ARG A 91 7.32 -3.45 -6.15
N ASP A 92 7.39 -4.15 -7.27
CA ASP A 92 6.26 -4.27 -8.22
C ASP A 92 5.34 -5.47 -7.89
N ALA A 93 4.22 -5.58 -8.60
CA ALA A 93 3.27 -6.70 -8.43
C ALA A 93 3.84 -8.09 -8.72
N LYS A 94 4.97 -8.17 -9.44
CA LYS A 94 5.70 -9.42 -9.73
C LYS A 94 6.69 -9.76 -8.60
N GLY A 95 6.88 -8.87 -7.63
CA GLY A 95 7.83 -9.00 -6.54
C GLY A 95 9.25 -8.59 -6.93
N ARG A 96 9.43 -7.89 -8.06
CA ARG A 96 10.73 -7.38 -8.52
C ARG A 96 11.02 -6.06 -7.83
N TYR A 97 12.29 -5.86 -7.47
CA TYR A 97 12.76 -4.66 -6.81
C TYR A 97 13.50 -3.78 -7.81
N SER A 98 13.24 -2.49 -7.75
CA SER A 98 13.95 -1.48 -8.54
C SER A 98 14.37 -0.31 -7.67
N LEU A 99 15.53 0.25 -7.99
CA LEU A 99 16.06 1.46 -7.40
C LEU A 99 16.27 2.49 -8.51
N SER A 100 15.67 3.65 -8.37
CA SER A 100 15.75 4.74 -9.34
C SER A 100 16.24 6.03 -8.68
N PHE A 101 16.95 6.85 -9.44
CA PHE A 101 17.34 8.22 -9.09
C PHE A 101 16.55 9.21 -9.94
N HIS A 102 16.04 10.28 -9.34
CA HIS A 102 15.36 11.36 -10.05
C HIS A 102 16.38 12.45 -10.41
N ASP A 103 16.65 12.62 -11.71
CA ASP A 103 17.52 13.68 -12.21
C ASP A 103 16.70 14.91 -12.68
N ARG A 104 17.18 15.66 -13.66
CA ARG A 104 16.44 16.78 -14.27
C ARG A 104 15.46 16.34 -15.37
N SER A 105 15.67 15.15 -15.93
CA SER A 105 14.94 14.59 -17.07
C SER A 105 13.94 13.52 -16.66
N GLY A 106 14.03 12.98 -15.43
CA GLY A 106 13.06 12.07 -14.85
C GLY A 106 13.69 11.01 -13.96
N TRP A 107 13.02 9.85 -13.87
CA TRP A 107 13.51 8.70 -13.13
C TRP A 107 14.43 7.82 -13.97
N TYR A 108 15.65 7.61 -13.50
CA TYR A 108 16.62 6.71 -14.11
C TYR A 108 16.94 5.53 -13.19
N GLY A 109 16.88 4.31 -13.72
CA GLY A 109 17.15 3.08 -12.96
C GLY A 109 18.64 2.92 -12.66
N ILE A 110 18.98 2.82 -11.38
CA ILE A 110 20.36 2.62 -10.91
C ILE A 110 20.59 1.23 -10.31
N GLY A 111 19.52 0.48 -10.02
CA GLY A 111 19.60 -0.87 -9.51
C GLY A 111 18.31 -1.66 -9.71
N ALA A 112 18.43 -2.98 -9.75
CA ALA A 112 17.32 -3.91 -9.75
C ALA A 112 17.76 -5.22 -9.08
N GLY A 113 16.80 -5.99 -8.57
CA GLY A 113 17.08 -7.30 -7.97
C GLY A 113 15.82 -8.12 -7.75
N ASP A 114 16.02 -9.40 -7.47
CA ASP A 114 14.94 -10.32 -7.07
C ASP A 114 14.70 -10.28 -5.55
N SER A 115 15.57 -9.59 -4.81
CA SER A 115 15.39 -9.27 -3.39
C SER A 115 15.72 -7.80 -3.08
N ALA A 116 15.17 -7.28 -1.97
CA ALA A 116 15.50 -5.95 -1.49
C ALA A 116 17.00 -5.79 -1.19
N ALA A 117 17.61 -6.79 -0.54
CA ALA A 117 19.02 -6.76 -0.18
C ALA A 117 19.96 -6.72 -1.41
N GLU A 118 19.64 -7.47 -2.46
CA GLU A 118 20.38 -7.44 -3.72
C GLU A 118 20.25 -6.06 -4.39
N CYS A 119 19.02 -5.55 -4.52
CA CYS A 119 18.77 -4.26 -5.14
C CYS A 119 19.45 -3.10 -4.39
N LEU A 120 19.44 -3.13 -3.06
CA LEU A 120 20.03 -2.09 -2.19
C LEU A 120 21.54 -2.25 -1.97
N SER A 121 22.17 -3.31 -2.50
CA SER A 121 23.61 -3.57 -2.33
C SER A 121 24.50 -2.44 -2.86
N ILE A 122 24.00 -1.64 -3.80
CA ILE A 122 24.66 -0.45 -4.35
C ILE A 122 24.96 0.60 -3.27
N TRP A 123 24.09 0.72 -2.26
CA TRP A 123 24.26 1.67 -1.16
C TRP A 123 25.02 1.10 0.02
N ARG A 124 25.19 -0.22 0.08
CA ARG A 124 25.96 -0.84 1.16
C ARG A 124 27.45 -0.58 0.89
N PRO A 125 28.22 -0.08 1.88
CA PRO A 125 29.66 0.00 1.74
C PRO A 125 30.19 -1.40 1.41
N ARG A 126 30.98 -1.52 0.35
CA ARG A 126 31.73 -2.76 0.11
C ARG A 126 32.61 -2.97 1.33
N ARG A 127 32.45 -4.09 2.04
CA ARG A 127 33.38 -4.43 3.12
C ARG A 127 34.79 -4.35 2.56
N PRO A 128 35.73 -3.66 3.22
CA PRO A 128 37.12 -3.73 2.81
C PRO A 128 37.52 -5.20 2.78
N ARG A 129 38.02 -5.67 1.64
CA ARG A 129 38.64 -7.00 1.53
C ARG A 129 39.85 -6.95 2.46
N THR A 130 39.76 -7.62 3.60
CA THR A 130 40.94 -7.86 4.45
C THR A 130 41.94 -8.68 3.63
N PRO A 131 43.21 -8.25 3.52
CA PRO A 131 44.24 -8.99 2.79
C PRO A 131 44.55 -10.35 3.44
#